data_AF-S8F0R6-F1
#
_entry.id   AF-S8F0R6-F1
#
_cell.length_a   1.000
_cell.length_b   1.000
_cell.length_c   1.000
_cell.angle_alpha   90.00
_cell.angle_beta   90.00
_cell.angle_gamma   90.00
#
_symmetry.space_group_name_H-M   'P 1'
#
loop_
_entity.id
_entity.type
_entity.pdbx_description
1 polymer ?
#
loop_
_entity_poly.entity_id
_entity_poly.type
_entity_poly.pdbx_seq_one_letter_code
_entity_poly.pdbx_strand_id
1 'polypeptide(L)' 'MCPLYKKKDRREIANYRPITLLNSDYKIYTKVLAMRLAEVRQPRRMVYLSP' A
#
# COMPACT_ATOMS: atom_id res chain seq x y z
N MET A 1 -6.69 11.44 -12.23
CA MET A 1 -7.51 10.45 -11.51
C MET A 1 -7.93 9.40 -12.52
N CYS A 2 -7.52 8.15 -12.35
CA CYS A 2 -7.76 7.08 -13.34
C CYS A 2 -8.62 6.00 -12.69
N PRO A 3 -9.93 5.91 -12.99
CA PRO A 3 -10.81 4.90 -12.40
C PRO A 3 -10.44 3.51 -12.93
N LEU A 4 -10.06 2.60 -12.04
CA LEU A 4 -9.75 1.21 -12.39
C LEU A 4 -10.99 0.35 -12.23
N TYR A 5 -11.43 -0.26 -13.34
CA TYR A 5 -12.51 -1.24 -13.30
C TYR A 5 -12.06 -2.48 -12.52
N LYS A 6 -12.91 -2.96 -11.59
CA LYS A 6 -12.62 -4.14 -10.79
C LYS A 6 -13.24 -5.41 -11.38
N LYS A 7 -14.50 -5.70 -11.05
CA LYS A 7 -15.27 -6.91 -11.45
C LYS A 7 -16.75 -6.51 -11.62
N LYS A 8 -17.57 -7.35 -12.28
CA LYS A 8 -19.03 -7.19 -12.59
C LYS A 8 -19.35 -6.36 -13.85
N ASP A 9 -20.49 -5.69 -13.94
CA ASP A 9 -20.86 -4.93 -15.12
C ASP A 9 -19.99 -3.66 -15.23
N ARG A 10 -19.45 -3.40 -16.42
CA ARG A 10 -18.65 -2.21 -16.75
C ARG A 10 -19.52 -0.95 -16.89
N ARG A 11 -20.85 -1.11 -17.00
CA ARG A 11 -21.80 0.01 -17.10
C ARG A 11 -22.15 0.62 -15.76
N GLU A 12 -21.88 -0.08 -14.65
CA GLU A 12 -22.10 0.44 -13.30
C GLU A 12 -20.87 1.18 -12.77
N ILE A 13 -21.03 2.49 -12.54
CA ILE A 13 -19.94 3.35 -12.03
C ILE A 13 -19.42 2.90 -10.65
N ALA A 14 -20.26 2.26 -9.84
CA ALA A 14 -19.90 1.72 -8.53
C ALA A 14 -18.82 0.62 -8.58
N ASN A 15 -18.62 -0.01 -9.74
CA ASN A 15 -17.62 -1.05 -9.94
C ASN A 15 -16.21 -0.51 -10.26
N TYR A 16 -16.07 0.81 -10.39
CA TYR A 16 -14.80 1.48 -10.61
C TYR A 16 -14.19 1.94 -9.27
N ARG A 17 -12.94 1.57 -9.05
CA ARG A 17 -12.15 2.05 -7.91
C ARG A 17 -11.41 3.32 -8.33
N PRO A 18 -11.60 4.45 -7.64
CA PRO A 18 -10.78 5.63 -7.88
C PRO A 18 -9.35 5.34 -7.41
N ILE A 19 -8.39 5.43 -8.33
CA ILE A 19 -6.96 5.37 -7.99
C ILE A 19 -6.32 6.70 -8.39
N THR A 20 -5.58 7.27 -7.45
CA THR A 20 -4.73 8.42 -7.72
C THR A 20 -3.34 7.91 -8.09
N LEU A 21 -2.94 8.10 -9.35
CA LEU A 21 -1.57 7.84 -9.78
C LEU A 21 -0.73 9.06 -9.41
N LEU A 22 -0.15 9.05 -8.20
CA LEU A 22 0.84 10.06 -7.81
C LEU A 22 2.20 9.76 -8.44
N ASN A 23 3.01 10.81 -8.57
CA ASN A 23 4.40 10.75 -9.04
C ASN A 23 5.23 9.73 -8.23
N SER A 24 6.28 9.19 -8.86
CA SER A 24 7.17 8.19 -8.27
C SER A 24 7.78 8.65 -6.93
N ASP A 25 8.07 9.94 -6.79
CA ASP A 25 8.68 10.52 -5.59
C ASP A 25 7.80 10.29 -4.35
N TYR A 26 6.48 10.46 -4.51
CA TYR A 26 5.53 10.23 -3.42
C TYR A 26 5.49 8.76 -3.00
N LYS A 27 5.64 7.83 -3.96
CA LYS A 27 5.68 6.39 -3.69
C LYS A 27 6.93 5.99 -2.93
N ILE A 28 8.08 6.58 -3.29
CA ILE A 28 9.36 6.35 -2.59
C ILE A 28 9.25 6.88 -1.16
N TYR A 29 8.77 8.13 -1.00
CA TYR A 29 8.62 8.77 0.31
C TYR A 29 7.72 7.96 1.25
N THR A 30 6.52 7.58 0.79
CA THR A 30 5.57 6.81 1.60
C THR A 30 6.07 5.41 1.94
N LYS A 31 6.84 4.76 1.05
CA LYS A 31 7.48 3.48 1.34
C LYS A 31 8.54 3.59 2.45
N VAL A 32 9.41 4.60 2.38
CA VAL A 32 10.42 4.86 3.43
C VAL A 32 9.74 5.14 4.77
N LEU A 33 8.68 5.95 4.78
CA LEU A 33 7.91 6.23 5.98
C LEU A 33 7.27 4.96 6.57
N ALA A 34 6.67 4.12 5.72
CA ALA A 34 6.07 2.85 6.15
C ALA A 34 7.12 1.89 6.75
N MET A 35 8.32 1.83 6.18
CA MET A 35 9.43 1.03 6.71
C MET A 35 9.85 1.50 8.11
N ARG A 36 10.04 2.80 8.29
CA ARG A 36 10.38 3.40 9.60
C ARG A 36 9.29 3.15 10.65
N LEU A 37 8.01 3.27 10.25
CA LEU A 37 6.90 2.98 11.15
C LEU A 37 6.78 1.49 11.48
N ALA A 38 7.17 0.60 10.56
CA ALA A 38 7.17 -0.85 10.80
C ALA A 38 8.19 -1.25 11.88
N GLU A 39 9.33 -0.56 11.95
CA GLU A 39 10.34 -0.77 13.00
C GLU A 39 9.79 -0.47 14.41
N VAL A 40 8.88 0.49 14.52
CA VAL A 40 8.22 0.84 15.79
C VAL A 40 7.01 -0.06 16.06
N ARG A 41 6.30 -0.48 15.01
CA ARG A 41 5.03 -1.23 15.13
C ARG A 41 5.20 -2.68 15.55
N GLN A 42 6.31 -3.33 15.22
CA GLN A 42 6.60 -4.68 15.71
C GLN A 42 7.85 -4.63 16.58
N PRO A 43 7.81 -5.07 17.85
CA PRO A 43 9.04 -5.45 18.52
C PRO A 43 9.65 -6.52 17.62
N ARG A 44 10.80 -6.19 17.02
CA ARG A 44 11.63 -7.06 16.18
C ARG A 44 11.46 -8.46 16.74
N ARG A 45 10.80 -9.38 16.00
CA ARG A 45 10.71 -10.79 16.41
C ARG A 45 12.15 -11.21 16.65
N MET A 46 12.54 -11.18 17.91
CA MET A 46 13.84 -11.57 18.40
C MET A 46 13.78 -13.06 18.22
N VAL A 47 14.24 -13.49 17.05
CA VAL A 47 14.44 -14.90 16.74
C VAL A 47 15.40 -15.34 17.84
N TYR A 48 14.87 -16.05 18.84
CA TYR A 48 15.68 -16.64 19.89
C TYR A 48 16.65 -17.56 19.18
N LEU A 49 17.88 -17.07 19.03
CA LEU A 49 19.03 -17.91 18.79
C LEU A 49 19.16 -18.76 20.06
N SER A 50 18.64 -19.97 20.01
CA SER A 50 18.97 -21.04 20.94
C SER A 50 19.78 -22.08 20.17
N PRO A 51 20.76 -22.72 20.84
CA PRO A 51 22.04 -23.15 20.27
C PRO A 51 21.96 -24.27 19.23
#